data_AF-A0A8C6DNL6-F1
#
_entry.id   AF-A0A8C6DNL6-F1
#
_cell.length_a   1.000
_cell.length_b   1.000
_cell.length_c   1.000
_cell.angle_alpha   90.00
_cell.angle_beta   90.00
_cell.angle_gamma   90.00
#
_symmetry.space_group_name_H-M   'P 1'
#
loop_
_entity.id
_entity.type
_entity.pdbx_description
1 polymer ?
#
loop_
_entity_poly.entity_id
_entity_poly.type
_entity_poly.pdbx_seq_one_letter_code
_entity_poly.pdbx_strand_id
1 'polypeptide(L)'
;MSRVARLPSQAEGQAWETEDDDMAEGDLGYGLGRRPGGICEVQVSHLFKSRERSDGENFSPPLFLRNGDKRNGAIFLYSGQKSFQDTYLERPRVPYHKRQSSTDSNSELSNVELRQRLHETLEEVEILKTELEAAQRQLEGKEESLKILQSMAIFGKATSHTQAVLQKTVEQKISLEKEINALQWEIEFDQNRFKNIEESWIQKYDRLNCENAVLKETLKLKTEEIKMLKSANAILNQQYLEAHAMLDIKQQKMAQEDSCQDRSGFTEVSGLELAVLGACLCHCPGGSPCACAQMAASTRRMLLQLKQELELLQKSKEEAYVMADAFRIASEQQLMRKNDQALRLTQMGKMCKKATKWISWKHLKEDGKYEL
;
A
#
# COMPACT_ATOMS: atom_id res chain seq x y z
N MET A 1 -54.58 -11.80 -39.47
CA MET A 1 -53.72 -11.96 -40.66
C MET A 1 -52.81 -13.15 -40.43
N SER A 2 -52.59 -13.94 -41.47
CA SER A 2 -52.17 -15.34 -41.44
C SER A 2 -50.64 -15.56 -41.51
N ARG A 3 -50.26 -16.82 -41.20
CA ARG A 3 -49.04 -17.60 -41.59
C ARG A 3 -47.79 -17.33 -40.75
N VAL A 4 -47.20 -18.30 -40.02
CA VAL A 4 -46.70 -19.67 -40.33
C VAL A 4 -45.53 -19.70 -41.33
N ALA A 5 -44.34 -20.06 -40.84
CA ALA A 5 -43.30 -20.93 -41.42
C ALA A 5 -42.09 -20.91 -40.45
N ARG A 6 -41.72 -21.96 -39.71
CA ARG A 6 -41.11 -23.26 -40.06
C ARG A 6 -39.80 -23.14 -40.85
N LEU A 7 -38.70 -23.51 -40.19
CA LEU A 7 -37.36 -23.82 -40.71
C LEU A 7 -37.38 -24.95 -41.76
N PRO A 8 -36.30 -25.10 -42.54
CA PRO A 8 -35.57 -26.36 -42.45
C PRO A 8 -34.04 -26.26 -42.43
N SER A 9 -33.49 -27.37 -41.96
CA SER A 9 -32.14 -27.85 -41.71
C SER A 9 -31.47 -28.57 -42.90
N GLN A 10 -30.13 -28.57 -42.96
CA GLN A 10 -29.21 -29.71 -43.19
C GLN A 10 -27.77 -29.13 -43.14
N ALA A 11 -26.81 -29.57 -42.32
CA ALA A 11 -26.25 -30.89 -41.98
C ALA A 11 -25.05 -31.27 -42.86
N GLU A 12 -23.92 -31.50 -42.18
CA GLU A 12 -22.69 -32.28 -42.48
C GLU A 12 -21.51 -31.51 -41.86
N GLY A 13 -20.73 -31.98 -40.89
CA GLY A 13 -20.52 -33.31 -40.33
C GLY A 13 -19.02 -33.59 -40.33
N GLN A 14 -18.35 -33.55 -39.17
CA GLN A 14 -17.25 -34.47 -38.85
C GLN A 14 -16.90 -34.43 -37.37
N ALA A 15 -16.92 -35.64 -36.80
CA ALA A 15 -16.59 -36.00 -35.44
C ALA A 15 -15.12 -36.41 -35.34
N TRP A 16 -14.49 -36.13 -34.19
CA TRP A 16 -13.46 -36.92 -33.48
C TRP A 16 -13.54 -36.43 -32.03
N GLU A 17 -14.14 -37.20 -31.13
CA GLU A 17 -13.55 -38.26 -30.29
C GLU A 17 -12.83 -37.76 -29.04
N THR A 18 -13.12 -38.51 -27.98
CA THR A 18 -12.92 -38.33 -26.55
C THR A 18 -11.56 -38.92 -26.12
N GLU A 19 -11.27 -38.79 -24.82
CA GLU A 19 -10.19 -39.41 -24.00
C GLU A 19 -9.03 -38.45 -23.75
N ASP A 20 -8.97 -37.91 -22.52
CA ASP A 20 -8.22 -38.44 -21.35
C ASP A 20 -6.79 -37.89 -21.42
N ASP A 21 -6.05 -37.57 -20.38
CA ASP A 21 -6.16 -37.43 -18.94
C ASP A 21 -4.79 -36.81 -18.57
N ASP A 22 -4.64 -36.34 -17.34
CA ASP A 22 -3.35 -36.40 -16.64
C ASP A 22 -2.19 -35.47 -17.09
N MET A 23 -2.26 -34.20 -16.67
CA MET A 23 -1.06 -33.45 -16.27
C MET A 23 -1.34 -32.63 -15.00
N ALA A 24 -2.04 -33.25 -14.06
CA ALA A 24 -2.34 -32.67 -12.75
C ALA A 24 -1.35 -33.11 -11.67
N GLU A 25 -0.14 -33.60 -11.96
CA GLU A 25 0.84 -33.94 -10.92
C GLU A 25 2.29 -33.87 -11.47
N GLY A 26 2.91 -32.71 -11.31
CA GLY A 26 4.34 -32.51 -11.51
C GLY A 26 5.01 -32.15 -10.18
N ASP A 27 5.20 -33.17 -9.34
CA ASP A 27 5.79 -33.11 -8.01
C ASP A 27 7.25 -32.58 -8.01
N LEU A 28 7.58 -31.94 -6.89
CA LEU A 28 8.78 -31.21 -6.57
C LEU A 28 9.96 -32.15 -6.35
N GLY A 29 10.86 -32.21 -7.33
CA GLY A 29 12.24 -32.61 -7.08
C GLY A 29 12.96 -31.56 -6.20
N TYR A 30 12.85 -31.68 -4.88
CA TYR A 30 13.77 -31.03 -3.94
C TYR A 30 15.16 -31.65 -4.09
N GLY A 31 15.92 -31.14 -5.05
CA GLY A 31 17.35 -31.36 -5.14
C GLY A 31 18.06 -30.73 -3.95
N LEU A 32 18.03 -31.40 -2.80
CA LEU A 32 19.00 -31.23 -1.70
C LEU A 32 20.37 -31.76 -2.17
N GLY A 33 20.92 -31.13 -3.21
CA GLY A 33 22.29 -31.33 -3.65
C GLY A 33 23.21 -30.54 -2.73
N ARG A 34 23.74 -31.21 -1.71
CA ARG A 34 24.90 -30.72 -0.94
C ARG A 34 26.03 -30.41 -1.94
N ARG A 35 26.50 -29.17 -1.96
CA ARG A 35 27.83 -28.87 -2.50
C ARG A 35 28.89 -29.30 -1.46
N PRO A 36 30.01 -29.90 -1.88
CA PRO A 36 31.14 -30.19 -1.00
C PRO A 36 31.77 -28.88 -0.51
N GLY A 37 32.05 -28.75 0.80
CA GLY A 37 32.75 -27.59 1.37
C GLY A 37 32.23 -27.03 2.70
N GLY A 38 31.38 -27.76 3.43
CA GLY A 38 30.94 -27.34 4.77
C GLY A 38 32.01 -27.62 5.82
N ILE A 39 32.50 -26.57 6.49
CA ILE A 39 33.19 -26.67 7.79
C ILE A 39 32.12 -26.46 8.86
N CYS A 40 31.93 -27.46 9.71
CA CYS A 40 31.17 -27.36 10.95
C CYS A 40 31.98 -26.53 11.95
N GLU A 41 31.34 -25.62 12.67
CA GLU A 41 31.78 -25.30 14.02
C GLU A 41 30.59 -25.31 14.97
N VAL A 42 30.68 -26.25 15.92
CA VAL A 42 29.69 -26.51 16.96
C VAL A 42 29.98 -25.60 18.15
N GLN A 43 28.88 -25.09 18.70
CA GLN A 43 28.62 -24.49 20.01
C GLN A 43 29.74 -24.53 21.08
N VAL A 44 29.79 -23.48 21.93
CA VAL A 44 29.29 -23.51 23.33
C VAL A 44 29.67 -22.22 24.09
N SER A 45 28.76 -21.78 24.97
CA SER A 45 28.89 -20.84 26.12
C SER A 45 28.52 -19.37 25.88
N HIS A 46 27.41 -18.85 26.43
CA HIS A 46 27.09 -18.55 27.85
C HIS A 46 27.82 -17.33 28.45
N LEU A 47 26.99 -16.42 29.00
CA LEU A 47 27.22 -15.43 30.08
C LEU A 47 27.66 -13.99 29.73
N PHE A 48 26.71 -13.08 29.99
CA PHE A 48 26.81 -11.79 30.70
C PHE A 48 28.12 -10.99 30.74
N LYS A 49 28.03 -9.71 30.33
CA LYS A 49 28.53 -8.46 30.97
C LYS A 49 27.63 -7.33 30.43
N SER A 50 26.90 -6.48 31.16
CA SER A 50 27.07 -5.86 32.48
C SER A 50 28.48 -5.32 32.71
N ARG A 51 28.68 -4.02 32.45
CA ARG A 51 29.05 -3.04 33.49
C ARG A 51 29.29 -1.65 32.92
N GLU A 52 28.37 -0.78 33.29
CA GLU A 52 28.41 0.66 33.49
C GLU A 52 29.63 1.15 34.31
N ARG A 53 30.16 2.34 33.98
CA ARG A 53 30.25 3.52 34.89
C ARG A 53 31.27 4.55 34.42
N SER A 54 30.81 5.80 34.42
CA SER A 54 31.29 6.88 35.32
C SER A 54 30.81 8.22 34.75
N ASP A 55 30.41 9.25 35.49
CA ASP A 55 29.88 9.46 36.84
C ASP A 55 29.72 11.01 36.95
N GLY A 56 28.74 11.47 37.74
CA GLY A 56 28.64 12.83 38.28
C GLY A 56 27.73 13.82 37.50
N GLU A 57 26.79 14.55 38.10
CA GLU A 57 26.42 14.81 39.49
C GLU A 57 24.92 15.24 39.56
N ASN A 58 24.33 15.04 40.74
CA ASN A 58 22.94 15.37 41.10
C ASN A 58 22.70 16.89 41.20
N PHE A 59 21.45 17.34 41.01
CA PHE A 59 20.64 18.20 41.90
C PHE A 59 19.31 18.58 41.19
N SER A 60 18.16 18.16 41.73
CA SER A 60 16.81 18.65 41.36
C SER A 60 16.44 19.89 42.18
N PRO A 61 15.56 20.80 41.69
CA PRO A 61 14.13 20.79 42.09
C PRO A 61 13.17 21.37 40.99
N PRO A 62 11.90 21.78 41.26
CA PRO A 62 10.69 20.99 40.97
C PRO A 62 9.72 21.61 39.93
N LEU A 63 8.75 20.78 39.53
CA LEU A 63 7.65 21.03 38.58
C LEU A 63 6.65 22.09 39.07
N PHE A 64 6.26 22.99 38.16
CA PHE A 64 5.02 23.79 38.27
C PHE A 64 4.00 23.33 37.22
N LEU A 65 2.88 22.82 37.72
CA LEU A 65 1.64 22.50 37.02
C LEU A 65 0.61 23.58 37.36
N ARG A 66 -0.03 24.20 36.35
CA ARG A 66 -1.07 25.22 36.58
C ARG A 66 -2.41 24.78 35.96
N ASN A 67 -3.34 24.51 36.88
CA ASN A 67 -4.80 24.65 36.81
C ASN A 67 -5.63 23.58 36.10
N GLY A 68 -6.14 22.63 36.90
CA GLY A 68 -7.31 21.79 36.64
C GLY A 68 -8.43 22.05 37.65
N ASP A 69 -9.65 21.85 37.19
CA ASP A 69 -10.96 22.11 37.80
C ASP A 69 -11.15 21.74 39.28
N LYS A 70 -11.89 22.60 39.99
CA LYS A 70 -12.49 22.30 41.29
C LYS A 70 -13.95 21.90 41.12
N ARG A 71 -14.21 20.60 41.24
CA ARG A 71 -15.52 20.02 41.59
C ARG A 71 -15.47 19.66 43.07
N ASN A 72 -16.23 20.34 43.92
CA ASN A 72 -16.38 19.97 45.33
C ASN A 72 -17.85 19.76 45.67
N GLY A 73 -18.21 18.48 45.89
CA GLY A 73 -19.33 18.10 46.74
C GLY A 73 -18.91 18.25 48.20
N ALA A 74 -19.75 18.91 49.00
CA ALA A 74 -19.52 19.09 50.42
C ALA A 74 -20.09 17.91 51.20
N ILE A 75 -19.21 17.09 51.76
CA ILE A 75 -19.48 16.21 52.90
C ILE A 75 -18.94 16.94 54.13
N PHE A 76 -19.82 17.11 55.11
CA PHE A 76 -19.60 17.90 56.32
C PHE A 76 -19.16 16.96 57.44
N LEU A 77 -17.97 17.16 58.03
CA LEU A 77 -17.65 16.68 59.37
C LEU A 77 -16.60 17.57 60.07
N TYR A 78 -16.77 17.62 61.39
CA TYR A 78 -16.32 18.56 62.43
C TYR A 78 -14.81 18.63 62.73
N SER A 79 -14.33 19.80 63.19
CA SER A 79 -13.29 20.02 64.22
C SER A 79 -13.05 21.54 64.37
N GLY A 80 -13.44 22.22 65.47
CA GLY A 80 -12.58 22.52 66.65
C GLY A 80 -11.35 23.36 66.28
N GLN A 81 -11.08 24.59 66.74
CA GLN A 81 -11.36 25.32 67.99
C GLN A 81 -11.11 26.85 67.80
N LYS A 82 -11.87 27.66 68.56
CA LYS A 82 -11.50 28.92 69.27
C LYS A 82 -10.77 30.07 68.53
N SER A 83 -11.44 31.22 68.42
CA SER A 83 -11.17 32.40 69.28
C SER A 83 -12.18 33.53 69.08
N PHE A 84 -12.88 33.87 70.17
CA PHE A 84 -13.43 35.16 70.58
C PHE A 84 -13.61 36.30 69.55
N GLN A 85 -14.87 36.64 69.29
CA GLN A 85 -15.47 37.95 69.58
C GLN A 85 -16.98 37.86 69.33
N ASP A 86 -17.72 37.44 70.35
CA ASP A 86 -19.18 37.63 70.39
C ASP A 86 -19.44 39.10 70.68
N THR A 87 -19.80 39.86 69.65
CA THR A 87 -20.50 41.13 69.86
C THR A 87 -21.90 40.76 70.33
N TYR A 88 -22.07 40.85 71.66
CA TYR A 88 -23.32 40.69 72.38
C TYR A 88 -24.47 41.38 71.63
N LEU A 89 -25.37 40.58 71.05
CA LEU A 89 -26.72 41.03 70.74
C LEU A 89 -27.44 41.18 72.08
N GLU A 90 -27.66 42.44 72.49
CA GLU A 90 -28.63 42.80 73.52
C GLU A 90 -30.00 42.25 73.13
N ARG A 91 -30.30 41.05 73.63
CA ARG A 91 -31.66 40.59 73.84
C ARG A 91 -32.33 41.66 74.71
N PRO A 92 -33.49 42.23 74.33
CA PRO A 92 -34.27 43.04 75.25
C PRO A 92 -34.59 42.14 76.44
N ARG A 93 -33.94 42.39 77.57
CA ARG A 93 -34.31 41.78 78.84
C ARG A 93 -35.69 42.34 79.16
N VAL A 94 -36.72 41.53 78.91
CA VAL A 94 -37.98 41.68 79.64
C VAL A 94 -37.60 41.78 81.12
N PRO A 95 -37.97 42.84 81.85
CA PRO A 95 -37.71 42.89 83.27
C PRO A 95 -38.55 41.80 83.92
N TYR A 96 -37.91 40.69 84.27
CA TYR A 96 -38.44 39.84 85.33
C TYR A 96 -38.52 40.72 86.58
N HIS A 97 -39.73 41.05 87.01
CA HIS A 97 -39.97 41.62 88.33
C HIS A 97 -39.52 40.61 89.40
N LYS A 98 -38.23 40.60 89.72
CA LYS A 98 -37.69 40.00 90.94
C LYS A 98 -37.88 41.00 92.07
N ARG A 99 -39.13 41.20 92.51
CA ARG A 99 -39.40 41.90 93.76
C ARG A 99 -39.28 40.89 94.89
N GLN A 100 -38.17 40.98 95.60
CA GLN A 100 -37.91 40.29 96.85
C GLN A 100 -39.00 40.68 97.86
N SER A 101 -39.50 39.68 98.57
CA SER A 101 -40.34 39.81 99.75
C SER A 101 -39.54 40.38 100.91
N SER A 102 -39.98 41.52 101.46
CA SER A 102 -39.94 41.77 102.91
C SER A 102 -40.66 43.07 103.26
N THR A 103 -41.41 43.00 104.36
CA THR A 103 -42.10 44.09 105.07
C THR A 103 -43.51 44.34 104.58
N ASP A 104 -44.42 43.61 105.22
CA ASP A 104 -45.80 44.00 105.45
C ASP A 104 -45.86 45.49 105.81
N SER A 105 -46.30 46.28 104.85
CA SER A 105 -46.84 47.60 105.10
C SER A 105 -48.18 47.61 104.40
N ASN A 106 -49.18 47.08 105.12
CA ASN A 106 -50.59 47.35 104.89
C ASN A 106 -50.82 48.85 105.05
N SER A 107 -50.37 49.60 104.06
CA SER A 107 -50.83 50.93 103.72
C SER A 107 -51.73 50.71 102.54
N GLU A 108 -53.04 50.78 102.74
CA GLU A 108 -53.98 50.97 101.65
C GLU A 108 -53.41 52.05 100.74
N LEU A 109 -52.93 51.65 99.56
CA LEU A 109 -52.53 52.58 98.51
C LEU A 109 -53.64 53.61 98.42
N SER A 110 -53.32 54.88 98.66
CA SER A 110 -54.35 55.91 98.59
C SER A 110 -54.99 55.82 97.19
N ASN A 111 -56.30 56.02 97.11
CA ASN A 111 -57.02 55.90 95.84
C ASN A 111 -56.37 56.72 94.71
N VAL A 112 -55.63 57.79 95.07
CA VAL A 112 -54.86 58.65 94.18
C VAL A 112 -53.60 57.97 93.63
N GLU A 113 -52.79 57.30 94.47
CA GLU A 113 -51.57 56.59 94.02
C GLU A 113 -51.89 55.39 93.14
N LEU A 114 -53.00 54.70 93.42
CA LEU A 114 -53.46 53.57 92.62
C LEU A 114 -53.98 54.01 91.25
N ARG A 115 -54.63 55.19 91.17
CA ARG A 115 -55.00 55.84 89.91
C ARG A 115 -53.80 56.32 89.11
N GLN A 116 -52.80 56.89 89.77
CA GLN A 116 -51.57 57.34 89.12
C GLN A 116 -50.79 56.17 88.51
N ARG A 117 -50.61 55.08 89.28
CA ARG A 117 -49.98 53.86 88.76
C ARG A 117 -50.78 53.24 87.61
N LEU A 118 -52.11 53.24 87.69
CA LEU A 118 -52.95 52.79 86.58
C LEU A 118 -52.73 53.64 85.32
N HIS A 119 -52.62 54.96 85.48
CA HIS A 119 -52.36 55.88 84.36
C HIS A 119 -50.97 55.65 83.74
N GLU A 120 -49.93 55.55 84.56
CA GLU A 120 -48.55 55.22 84.13
C GLU A 120 -48.51 53.88 83.39
N THR A 121 -49.17 52.84 83.92
CA THR A 121 -49.22 51.55 83.23
C THR A 121 -49.98 51.60 81.90
N LEU A 122 -50.99 52.47 81.76
CA LEU A 122 -51.69 52.67 80.49
C LEU A 122 -50.82 53.42 79.48
N GLU A 123 -50.05 54.42 79.93
CA GLU A 123 -49.08 55.13 79.10
C GLU A 123 -47.95 54.18 78.63
N GLU A 124 -47.41 53.35 79.53
CA GLU A 124 -46.44 52.31 79.19
C GLU A 124 -46.99 51.31 78.17
N VAL A 125 -48.25 50.89 78.31
CA VAL A 125 -48.91 50.00 77.33
C VAL A 125 -49.03 50.67 75.96
N GLU A 126 -49.39 51.95 75.89
CA GLU A 126 -49.46 52.66 74.61
C GLU A 126 -48.07 52.84 73.99
N ILE A 127 -47.04 53.16 74.79
CA ILE A 127 -45.65 53.21 74.32
C ILE A 127 -45.23 51.86 73.76
N LEU A 128 -45.40 50.77 74.52
CA LEU A 128 -45.05 49.42 74.08
C LEU A 128 -45.81 48.99 72.82
N LYS A 129 -47.07 49.43 72.66
CA LYS A 129 -47.84 49.20 71.45
C LYS A 129 -47.24 49.94 70.25
N THR A 130 -46.85 51.20 70.41
CA THR A 130 -46.16 51.95 69.33
C THR A 130 -44.80 51.36 68.99
N GLU A 131 -44.03 50.88 69.97
CA GLU A 131 -42.77 50.18 69.76
C GLU A 131 -42.96 48.84 69.05
N LEU A 132 -43.99 48.07 69.42
CA LEU A 132 -44.35 46.82 68.77
C LEU A 132 -44.74 47.06 67.30
N GLU A 133 -45.55 48.08 67.02
CA GLU A 133 -45.89 48.47 65.64
C GLU A 133 -44.65 48.92 64.85
N ALA A 134 -43.74 49.68 65.48
CA ALA A 134 -42.48 50.09 64.85
C ALA A 134 -41.59 48.88 64.54
N ALA A 135 -41.48 47.93 65.46
CA ALA A 135 -40.75 46.68 65.28
C ALA A 135 -41.39 45.81 64.19
N GLN A 136 -42.72 45.76 64.10
CA GLN A 136 -43.43 45.05 63.04
C GLN A 136 -43.16 45.66 61.67
N ARG A 137 -43.26 46.98 61.50
CA ARG A 137 -42.90 47.66 60.24
C ARG A 137 -41.43 47.41 59.85
N GLN A 138 -40.52 47.38 60.83
CA GLN A 138 -39.11 47.03 60.57
C GLN A 138 -38.93 45.58 60.14
N LEU A 139 -39.68 44.65 60.72
CA LEU A 139 -39.65 43.24 60.34
C LEU A 139 -40.17 43.05 58.91
N GLU A 140 -41.29 43.69 58.57
CA GLU A 140 -41.86 43.70 57.22
C GLU A 140 -40.85 44.26 56.20
N GLY A 141 -40.21 45.40 56.50
CA GLY A 141 -39.16 45.96 55.63
C GLY A 141 -37.94 45.04 55.47
N LYS A 142 -37.53 44.32 56.53
CA LYS A 142 -36.47 43.29 56.43
C LYS A 142 -36.91 42.11 55.57
N GLU A 143 -38.15 41.66 55.70
CA GLU A 143 -38.70 40.56 54.89
C GLU A 143 -38.72 40.93 53.39
N GLU A 144 -39.16 42.14 53.05
CA GLU A 144 -39.15 42.65 51.68
C GLU A 144 -37.72 42.75 51.12
N SER A 145 -36.77 43.26 51.91
CA SER A 145 -35.36 43.31 51.50
C SER A 145 -34.76 41.92 51.26
N LEU A 146 -35.15 40.94 52.08
CA LEU A 146 -34.72 39.55 51.93
C LEU A 146 -35.28 38.94 50.63
N LYS A 147 -36.56 39.18 50.31
CA LYS A 147 -37.17 38.74 49.04
C LYS A 147 -36.42 39.29 47.84
N ILE A 148 -36.04 40.57 47.86
CA ILE A 148 -35.23 41.20 46.80
C ILE A 148 -33.87 40.50 46.70
N LEU A 149 -33.13 40.36 47.80
CA LEU A 149 -31.80 39.71 47.78
C LEU A 149 -31.88 38.25 47.32
N GLN A 150 -32.91 37.51 47.74
CA GLN A 150 -33.12 36.13 47.30
C GLN A 150 -33.42 36.06 45.79
N SER A 151 -34.28 36.95 45.29
CA SER A 151 -34.55 37.03 43.84
C SER A 151 -33.28 37.35 43.06
N MET A 152 -32.47 38.32 43.52
CA MET A 152 -31.18 38.66 42.90
C MET A 152 -30.21 37.49 42.91
N ALA A 153 -30.16 36.71 43.99
CA ALA A 153 -29.31 35.53 44.08
C ALA A 153 -29.75 34.41 43.12
N ILE A 154 -31.05 34.19 42.97
CA ILE A 154 -31.61 33.22 42.00
C ILE A 154 -31.32 33.66 40.57
N PHE A 155 -31.57 34.94 40.25
CA PHE A 155 -31.26 35.50 38.92
C PHE A 155 -29.77 35.45 38.62
N GLY A 156 -28.90 35.82 39.57
CA GLY A 156 -27.45 35.73 39.41
C GLY A 156 -26.98 34.32 39.07
N LYS A 157 -27.51 33.29 39.76
CA LYS A 157 -27.23 31.89 39.44
C LYS A 157 -27.70 31.50 38.05
N ALA A 158 -28.94 31.84 37.69
CA ALA A 158 -29.49 31.52 36.37
C ALA A 158 -28.71 32.20 35.23
N THR A 159 -28.39 33.48 35.37
CA THR A 159 -27.59 34.23 34.40
C THR A 159 -26.18 33.66 34.26
N SER A 160 -25.51 33.33 35.38
CA SER A 160 -24.16 32.74 35.34
C SER A 160 -24.14 31.37 34.64
N HIS A 161 -25.14 30.53 34.91
CA HIS A 161 -25.29 29.24 34.23
C HIS A 161 -25.50 29.43 32.72
N THR A 162 -26.41 30.31 32.33
CA THR A 162 -26.67 30.59 30.90
C THR A 162 -25.44 31.15 30.20
N GLN A 163 -24.70 32.06 30.84
CA GLN A 163 -23.46 32.61 30.29
C GLN A 163 -22.40 31.53 30.08
N ALA A 164 -22.22 30.64 31.05
CA ALA A 164 -21.27 29.53 30.95
C ALA A 164 -21.64 28.54 29.84
N VAL A 165 -22.94 28.20 29.70
CA VAL A 165 -23.42 27.34 28.62
C VAL A 165 -23.19 28.01 27.26
N LEU A 166 -23.53 29.29 27.12
CA LEU A 166 -23.30 30.03 25.88
C LEU A 166 -21.81 30.06 25.50
N GLN A 167 -20.92 30.33 26.46
CA GLN A 167 -19.48 30.31 26.22
C GLN A 167 -19.01 28.93 25.72
N LYS A 168 -19.45 27.85 26.39
CA LYS A 168 -19.11 26.49 25.98
C LYS A 168 -19.60 26.18 24.57
N THR A 169 -20.81 26.60 24.21
CA THR A 169 -21.37 26.41 22.86
C THR A 169 -20.59 27.21 21.81
N VAL A 170 -20.15 28.42 22.13
CA VAL A 170 -19.30 29.22 21.23
C VAL A 170 -17.94 28.56 21.02
N GLU A 171 -17.30 28.05 22.07
CA GLU A 171 -16.03 27.32 21.97
C GLU A 171 -16.17 26.06 21.11
N GLN A 172 -17.24 25.30 21.29
CA GLN A 172 -17.57 24.13 20.45
C GLN A 172 -17.82 24.51 18.99
N LYS A 173 -18.50 25.64 18.74
CA LYS A 173 -18.70 26.14 17.38
C LYS A 173 -17.35 26.46 16.72
N ILE A 174 -16.46 27.14 17.44
CA ILE A 174 -15.12 27.49 16.94
C ILE A 174 -14.27 26.24 16.68
N SER A 175 -14.37 25.20 17.52
CA SER A 175 -13.64 23.94 17.28
C SER A 175 -14.18 23.22 16.04
N LEU A 176 -15.50 23.11 15.89
CA LEU A 176 -16.12 22.50 14.71
C LEU A 176 -15.79 23.26 13.43
N GLU A 177 -15.73 24.59 13.48
CA GLU A 177 -15.35 25.41 12.32
C GLU A 177 -13.90 25.14 11.89
N LYS A 178 -12.97 24.92 12.82
CA LYS A 178 -11.60 24.50 12.49
C LYS A 178 -11.55 23.12 11.86
N GLU A 179 -12.33 22.16 12.36
CA GLU A 179 -12.43 20.83 11.78
C GLU A 179 -13.02 20.87 10.37
N ILE A 180 -14.09 21.64 10.17
CA ILE A 180 -14.69 21.86 8.84
C ILE A 180 -13.64 22.43 7.88
N ASN A 181 -12.91 23.46 8.29
CA ASN A 181 -11.87 24.07 7.45
C ASN A 181 -10.76 23.05 7.13
N ALA A 182 -10.31 22.26 8.11
CA ALA A 182 -9.30 21.22 7.88
C ALA A 182 -9.78 20.15 6.89
N LEU A 183 -11.02 19.70 7.02
CA LEU A 183 -11.64 18.73 6.10
C LEU A 183 -11.83 19.31 4.70
N GLN A 184 -12.19 20.59 4.58
CA GLN A 184 -12.27 21.27 3.28
C GLN A 184 -10.91 21.26 2.58
N TRP A 185 -9.83 21.61 3.28
CA TRP A 185 -8.48 21.54 2.73
C TRP A 185 -8.08 20.11 2.32
N GLU A 186 -8.40 19.11 3.13
CA GLU A 186 -8.11 17.70 2.81
C GLU A 186 -8.86 17.24 1.56
N ILE A 187 -10.13 17.62 1.42
CA ILE A 187 -10.95 17.33 0.25
C ILE A 187 -10.35 18.01 -1.00
N GLU A 188 -10.02 19.29 -0.94
CA GLU A 188 -9.44 20.01 -2.08
C GLU A 188 -8.08 19.43 -2.49
N PHE A 189 -7.25 19.08 -1.51
CA PHE A 189 -5.97 18.43 -1.75
C PHE A 189 -6.14 17.08 -2.45
N ASP A 190 -7.05 16.24 -1.96
CA ASP A 190 -7.31 14.93 -2.56
C ASP A 190 -7.93 15.08 -3.96
N GLN A 191 -8.85 16.03 -4.17
CA GLN A 191 -9.39 16.35 -5.49
C GLN A 191 -8.29 16.73 -6.48
N ASN A 192 -7.36 17.57 -6.08
CA ASN A 192 -6.22 17.95 -6.93
C ASN A 192 -5.30 16.76 -7.21
N ARG A 193 -5.05 15.91 -6.20
CA ARG A 193 -4.29 14.67 -6.38
C ARG A 193 -4.96 13.73 -7.37
N PHE A 194 -6.28 13.55 -7.30
CA PHE A 194 -7.03 12.70 -8.22
C PHE A 194 -7.00 13.23 -9.65
N LYS A 195 -7.21 14.54 -9.85
CA LYS A 195 -7.09 15.18 -11.17
C LYS A 195 -5.72 14.95 -11.80
N ASN A 196 -4.65 15.16 -11.04
CA ASN A 196 -3.28 14.91 -11.54
C ASN A 196 -3.07 13.44 -11.95
N ILE A 197 -3.60 12.50 -11.16
CA ILE A 197 -3.52 11.07 -11.48
C ILE A 197 -4.31 10.76 -12.75
N GLU A 198 -5.55 11.27 -12.86
CA GLU A 198 -6.43 11.11 -14.01
C GLU A 198 -5.78 11.66 -15.29
N GLU A 199 -5.26 12.87 -15.26
CA GLU A 199 -4.53 13.48 -16.38
C GLU A 199 -3.30 12.63 -16.78
N SER A 200 -2.54 12.12 -15.81
CA SER A 200 -1.40 11.26 -16.10
C SER A 200 -1.80 9.94 -16.77
N TRP A 201 -2.96 9.39 -16.41
CA TRP A 201 -3.49 8.16 -17.00
C TRP A 201 -4.03 8.41 -18.40
N ILE A 202 -4.71 9.54 -18.63
CA ILE A 202 -5.15 9.96 -19.96
C ILE A 202 -3.93 10.09 -20.88
N GLN A 203 -2.88 10.79 -20.46
CA GLN A 203 -1.65 10.94 -21.26
C GLN A 203 -0.98 9.60 -21.59
N LYS A 204 -0.93 8.66 -20.63
CA LYS A 204 -0.39 7.31 -20.85
C LYS A 204 -1.24 6.52 -21.83
N TYR A 205 -2.56 6.60 -21.69
CA TYR A 205 -3.51 5.93 -22.57
C TYR A 205 -3.39 6.46 -24.01
N ASP A 206 -3.32 7.78 -24.19
CA ASP A 206 -3.16 8.41 -25.51
C ASP A 206 -1.84 8.02 -26.16
N ARG A 207 -0.74 8.03 -25.40
CA ARG A 207 0.57 7.54 -25.88
C ARG A 207 0.49 6.10 -26.37
N LEU A 208 -0.09 5.20 -25.58
CA LEU A 208 -0.24 3.80 -25.95
C LEU A 208 -1.14 3.63 -27.19
N ASN A 209 -2.19 4.43 -27.33
CA ASN A 209 -3.04 4.40 -28.52
C ASN A 209 -2.29 4.85 -29.77
N CYS A 210 -1.47 5.90 -29.67
CA CYS A 210 -0.60 6.32 -30.77
C CYS A 210 0.39 5.21 -31.15
N GLU A 211 1.07 4.61 -30.16
CA GLU A 211 2.00 3.50 -30.38
C GLU A 211 1.30 2.29 -31.03
N ASN A 212 0.12 1.91 -30.54
CA ASN A 212 -0.69 0.84 -31.13
C ASN A 212 -1.11 1.14 -32.57
N ALA A 213 -1.46 2.38 -32.88
CA ALA A 213 -1.81 2.79 -34.25
C ALA A 213 -0.59 2.64 -35.19
N VAL A 214 0.59 3.08 -34.76
CA VAL A 214 1.85 2.95 -35.53
C VAL A 214 2.20 1.48 -35.73
N LEU A 215 2.11 0.65 -34.68
CA LEU A 215 2.37 -0.79 -34.77
C LEU A 215 1.39 -1.48 -35.72
N LYS A 216 0.11 -1.10 -35.68
CA LYS A 216 -0.90 -1.66 -36.58
C LYS A 216 -0.61 -1.35 -38.04
N GLU A 217 -0.20 -0.12 -38.36
CA GLU A 217 0.19 0.21 -39.75
C GLU A 217 1.51 -0.45 -40.16
N THR A 218 2.49 -0.52 -39.26
CA THR A 218 3.74 -1.25 -39.52
C THR A 218 3.47 -2.72 -39.84
N LEU A 219 2.57 -3.37 -39.09
CA LEU A 219 2.17 -4.75 -39.31
C LEU A 219 1.45 -4.93 -40.64
N LYS A 220 0.58 -4.00 -41.04
CA LYS A 220 -0.07 -4.02 -42.36
C LYS A 220 0.96 -3.91 -43.49
N LEU A 221 1.88 -2.95 -43.42
CA LEU A 221 2.95 -2.79 -44.40
C LEU A 221 3.81 -4.05 -44.51
N LYS A 222 4.21 -4.65 -43.39
CA LYS A 222 4.97 -5.90 -43.38
C LYS A 222 4.17 -7.07 -43.96
N THR A 223 2.87 -7.11 -43.72
CA THR A 223 1.98 -8.12 -44.30
C THR A 223 1.89 -7.97 -45.83
N GLU A 224 1.79 -6.75 -46.34
CA GLU A 224 1.79 -6.46 -47.77
C GLU A 224 3.13 -6.80 -48.42
N GLU A 225 4.25 -6.45 -47.78
CA GLU A 225 5.60 -6.82 -48.20
C GLU A 225 5.76 -8.35 -48.32
N ILE A 226 5.30 -9.11 -47.32
CA ILE A 226 5.31 -10.58 -47.36
C ILE A 226 4.46 -11.12 -48.51
N LYS A 227 3.29 -10.53 -48.78
CA LYS A 227 2.45 -10.93 -49.92
C LYS A 227 3.16 -10.71 -51.26
N MET A 228 3.82 -9.56 -51.43
CA MET A 228 4.60 -9.23 -52.63
C MET A 228 5.81 -10.15 -52.81
N LEU A 229 6.54 -10.45 -51.73
CA LEU A 229 7.66 -11.39 -51.78
C LEU A 229 7.19 -12.81 -52.09
N LYS A 230 6.05 -13.24 -51.55
CA LYS A 230 5.45 -14.54 -51.86
C LYS A 230 5.06 -14.66 -53.34
N SER A 231 4.45 -13.63 -53.93
CA SER A 231 4.11 -13.65 -55.36
C SER A 231 5.35 -13.63 -56.25
N ALA A 232 6.36 -12.83 -55.90
CA ALA A 232 7.64 -12.80 -56.62
C ALA A 232 8.37 -14.16 -56.56
N ASN A 233 8.39 -14.80 -55.39
CA ASN A 233 8.98 -16.12 -55.21
C ASN A 233 8.21 -17.19 -56.02
N ALA A 234 6.88 -17.12 -56.08
CA ALA A 234 6.09 -18.01 -56.93
C ALA A 234 6.44 -17.87 -58.42
N ILE A 235 6.59 -16.64 -58.92
CA ILE A 235 7.02 -16.38 -60.31
C ILE A 235 8.42 -16.91 -60.56
N LEU A 236 9.37 -16.67 -59.65
CA LEU A 236 10.74 -17.15 -59.79
C LEU A 236 10.81 -18.68 -59.80
N ASN A 237 10.05 -19.34 -58.92
CA ASN A 237 9.95 -20.81 -58.92
C ASN A 237 9.35 -21.34 -60.22
N GLN A 238 8.34 -20.66 -60.78
CA GLN A 238 7.80 -21.02 -62.09
C GLN A 238 8.87 -20.91 -63.19
N GLN A 239 9.61 -19.80 -63.24
CA GLN A 239 10.69 -19.61 -64.22
C GLN A 239 11.81 -20.64 -64.07
N TYR A 240 12.16 -21.00 -62.83
CA TYR A 240 13.12 -22.07 -62.55
C TYR A 240 12.65 -23.41 -63.13
N LEU A 241 11.39 -23.78 -62.91
CA LEU A 241 10.82 -25.03 -63.44
C LEU A 241 10.76 -25.02 -64.98
N GLU A 242 10.38 -23.90 -65.59
CA GLU A 242 10.38 -23.75 -67.05
C GLU A 242 11.79 -23.90 -67.64
N ALA A 243 12.80 -23.27 -67.02
CA ALA A 243 14.19 -23.42 -67.44
C ALA A 243 14.71 -24.85 -67.26
N HIS A 244 14.33 -25.52 -66.16
CA HIS A 244 14.67 -26.92 -65.92
C HIS A 244 14.08 -27.83 -67.00
N ALA A 245 12.79 -27.69 -67.29
CA ALA A 245 12.14 -28.46 -68.36
C ALA A 245 12.79 -28.22 -69.73
N MET A 246 13.21 -26.99 -70.03
CA MET A 246 13.94 -26.67 -71.26
C MET A 246 15.34 -27.33 -71.31
N LEU A 247 16.02 -27.47 -70.17
CA LEU A 247 17.29 -28.20 -70.07
C LEU A 247 17.09 -29.70 -70.23
N ASP A 248 16.06 -30.28 -69.61
CA ASP A 248 15.72 -31.69 -69.74
C ASP A 248 15.45 -32.06 -71.21
N ILE A 249 14.67 -31.25 -71.93
CA ILE A 249 14.42 -31.46 -73.37
C ILE A 249 15.72 -31.37 -74.18
N LYS A 250 16.63 -30.44 -73.85
CA LYS A 250 17.93 -30.33 -74.53
C LYS A 250 18.81 -31.54 -74.25
N GLN A 251 18.87 -32.02 -73.01
CA GLN A 251 19.59 -33.23 -72.66
C GLN A 251 19.01 -34.46 -73.37
N GLN A 252 17.68 -34.59 -73.43
CA GLN A 252 17.03 -35.66 -74.18
C GLN A 252 17.38 -35.61 -75.68
N LYS A 253 17.43 -34.41 -76.28
CA LYS A 253 17.86 -34.22 -77.68
C LYS A 253 19.33 -34.60 -77.89
N MET A 254 20.23 -34.15 -77.01
CA MET A 254 21.64 -34.53 -77.09
C MET A 254 21.82 -36.04 -76.91
N ALA A 255 21.10 -36.68 -75.99
CA ALA A 255 21.14 -38.14 -75.82
C ALA A 255 20.54 -38.88 -77.03
N GLN A 256 19.51 -38.33 -77.67
CA GLN A 256 18.97 -38.87 -78.93
C GLN A 256 19.99 -38.73 -80.08
N GLU A 257 20.70 -37.59 -80.16
CA GLU A 257 21.79 -37.36 -81.12
C GLU A 257 23.00 -38.29 -80.86
N ASP A 258 23.39 -38.49 -79.60
CA ASP A 258 24.46 -39.41 -79.19
C ASP A 258 24.08 -40.89 -79.37
N SER A 259 22.79 -41.25 -79.26
CA SER A 259 22.33 -42.62 -79.54
C SER A 259 22.49 -43.05 -81.01
N CYS A 260 22.72 -42.09 -81.92
CA CYS A 260 23.16 -42.37 -83.29
C CYS A 260 24.69 -42.52 -83.43
N GLN A 261 25.47 -42.28 -82.38
CA GLN A 261 26.94 -42.33 -82.39
C GLN A 261 27.59 -43.29 -81.38
N ASP A 262 26.84 -43.87 -80.44
CA ASP A 262 27.50 -44.58 -79.34
C ASP A 262 27.69 -46.09 -79.56
N ARG A 263 28.86 -46.44 -80.11
CA ARG A 263 29.64 -47.61 -79.66
C ARG A 263 30.98 -47.12 -79.13
N SER A 264 31.09 -46.68 -77.88
CA SER A 264 32.31 -46.97 -77.12
C SER A 264 32.07 -46.93 -75.62
N GLY A 265 32.23 -48.10 -74.98
CA GLY A 265 32.25 -48.19 -73.54
C GLY A 265 33.53 -47.55 -72.98
N PHE A 266 33.38 -46.42 -72.30
CA PHE A 266 34.42 -45.89 -71.43
C PHE A 266 33.93 -45.91 -69.99
N THR A 267 34.75 -46.53 -69.14
CA THR A 267 34.59 -46.59 -67.69
C THR A 267 34.62 -45.18 -67.12
N GLU A 268 33.71 -44.87 -66.18
CA GLU A 268 33.54 -43.55 -65.57
C GLU A 268 34.83 -43.02 -64.94
N VAL A 269 35.61 -42.28 -65.73
CA VAL A 269 36.62 -41.35 -65.26
C VAL A 269 35.94 -40.00 -65.18
N SER A 270 36.01 -39.33 -64.02
CA SER A 270 35.44 -37.99 -63.85
C SER A 270 35.92 -37.08 -64.99
N GLY A 271 35.02 -36.35 -65.64
CA GLY A 271 35.36 -35.48 -66.77
C GLY A 271 36.46 -34.47 -66.44
N LEU A 272 36.58 -34.09 -65.17
CA LEU A 272 37.68 -33.24 -64.69
C LEU A 272 39.03 -33.98 -64.66
N GLU A 273 39.04 -35.26 -64.31
CA GLU A 273 40.25 -36.08 -64.33
C GLU A 273 40.72 -36.32 -65.77
N LEU A 274 39.79 -36.57 -66.70
CA LEU A 274 40.11 -36.66 -68.14
C LEU A 274 40.68 -35.35 -68.68
N ALA A 275 40.10 -34.21 -68.29
CA ALA A 275 40.60 -32.89 -68.70
C ALA A 275 42.03 -32.62 -68.20
N VAL A 276 42.34 -33.03 -66.97
CA VAL A 276 43.69 -32.89 -66.40
C VAL A 276 44.67 -33.86 -67.04
N LEU A 277 44.23 -35.10 -67.34
CA LEU A 277 45.07 -36.08 -68.04
C LEU A 277 45.41 -35.61 -69.47
N GLY A 278 44.47 -34.95 -70.16
CA GLY A 278 44.64 -34.45 -71.52
C GLY A 278 45.44 -33.15 -71.67
N ALA A 279 45.71 -32.43 -70.58
CA ALA A 279 46.44 -31.16 -70.61
C ALA A 279 47.98 -31.31 -70.65
N CYS A 280 48.50 -32.53 -70.46
CA CYS A 280 49.95 -32.81 -70.51
C CYS A 280 50.46 -32.85 -71.96
N LEU A 281 51.43 -32.00 -72.31
CA LEU A 281 52.08 -31.99 -73.63
C LEU A 281 53.21 -33.02 -73.78
N CYS A 282 53.39 -33.93 -72.83
CA CYS A 282 54.45 -34.94 -72.92
C CYS A 282 54.04 -36.04 -73.91
N HIS A 283 54.90 -36.32 -74.89
CA HIS A 283 54.70 -37.44 -75.80
C HIS A 283 55.10 -38.75 -75.12
N CYS A 284 54.11 -39.53 -74.68
CA CYS A 284 54.32 -40.90 -74.20
C CYS A 284 53.97 -41.91 -75.30
N PRO A 285 54.85 -42.87 -75.62
CA PRO A 285 54.53 -43.95 -76.55
C PRO A 285 53.49 -44.88 -75.92
N GLY A 286 52.37 -45.14 -76.59
CA GLY A 286 51.43 -46.21 -76.20
C GLY A 286 50.07 -45.76 -75.64
N GLY A 287 49.69 -44.48 -75.73
CA GLY A 287 48.33 -44.02 -75.39
C GLY A 287 47.98 -44.02 -73.90
N SER A 288 48.93 -44.34 -73.01
CA SER A 288 48.78 -44.19 -71.56
C SER A 288 49.12 -42.74 -71.14
N PRO A 289 48.43 -42.19 -70.12
CA PRO A 289 48.73 -40.84 -69.65
C PRO A 289 50.15 -40.75 -69.08
N CYS A 290 50.85 -39.66 -69.42
CA CYS A 290 52.20 -39.35 -68.94
C CYS A 290 52.25 -39.35 -67.39
N ALA A 291 53.39 -39.66 -66.76
CA ALA A 291 53.50 -39.63 -65.29
C ALA A 291 53.12 -38.25 -64.70
N CYS A 292 53.43 -37.16 -65.42
CA CYS A 292 53.04 -35.80 -65.05
C CYS A 292 51.50 -35.61 -65.04
N ALA A 293 50.79 -36.22 -66.01
CA ALA A 293 49.34 -36.17 -66.15
C ALA A 293 48.67 -36.97 -65.04
N GLN A 294 49.16 -38.18 -64.76
CA GLN A 294 48.65 -39.01 -63.67
C GLN A 294 48.84 -38.31 -62.31
N MET A 295 50.01 -37.72 -62.09
CA MET A 295 50.29 -36.94 -60.88
C MET A 295 49.40 -35.69 -60.80
N ALA A 296 49.23 -34.95 -61.88
CA ALA A 296 48.33 -33.80 -61.92
C ALA A 296 46.86 -34.19 -61.66
N ALA A 297 46.40 -35.31 -62.22
CA ALA A 297 45.03 -35.80 -62.01
C ALA A 297 44.83 -36.29 -60.57
N SER A 298 45.79 -37.03 -60.00
CA SER A 298 45.73 -37.50 -58.61
C SER A 298 45.79 -36.35 -57.60
N THR A 299 46.64 -35.34 -57.83
CA THR A 299 46.71 -34.14 -56.97
C THR A 299 45.45 -33.30 -57.11
N ARG A 300 44.86 -33.20 -58.30
CA ARG A 300 43.58 -32.51 -58.49
C ARG A 300 42.43 -33.22 -57.78
N ARG A 301 42.39 -34.56 -57.84
CA ARG A 301 41.44 -35.39 -57.09
C ARG A 301 41.58 -35.15 -55.58
N MET A 302 42.81 -35.21 -55.06
CA MET A 302 43.10 -34.94 -53.66
C MET A 302 42.71 -33.50 -53.25
N LEU A 303 42.98 -32.50 -54.09
CA LEU A 303 42.58 -31.11 -53.81
C LEU A 303 41.06 -30.93 -53.73
N LEU A 304 40.30 -31.64 -54.55
CA LEU A 304 38.83 -31.61 -54.47
C LEU A 304 38.32 -32.27 -53.20
N GLN A 305 38.88 -33.43 -52.84
CA GLN A 305 38.55 -34.11 -51.59
C GLN A 305 38.84 -33.21 -50.39
N LEU A 306 40.01 -32.58 -50.34
CA LEU A 306 40.38 -31.64 -49.27
C LEU A 306 39.47 -30.40 -49.23
N LYS A 307 39.02 -29.89 -50.37
CA LYS A 307 38.04 -28.79 -50.42
C LYS A 307 36.70 -29.21 -49.83
N GLN A 308 36.22 -30.40 -50.18
CA GLN A 308 34.97 -30.94 -49.64
C GLN A 308 35.06 -31.16 -48.13
N GLU A 309 36.19 -31.68 -47.64
CA GLU A 309 36.46 -31.82 -46.20
C GLU A 309 36.51 -30.45 -45.50
N LEU A 310 37.12 -29.44 -46.10
CA LEU A 310 37.14 -28.07 -45.57
C LEU A 310 35.74 -27.46 -45.48
N GLU A 311 34.90 -27.64 -46.50
CA GLU A 311 33.51 -27.16 -46.48
C GLU A 311 32.69 -27.83 -45.37
N LEU A 312 32.86 -29.14 -45.18
CA LEU A 312 32.21 -29.87 -44.09
C LEU A 312 32.69 -29.39 -42.72
N LEU A 313 33.99 -29.20 -42.54
CA LEU A 313 34.56 -28.65 -41.30
C LEU A 313 34.08 -27.22 -41.04
N GLN A 314 33.97 -26.40 -42.09
CA GLN A 314 33.47 -25.04 -41.97
C GLN A 314 32.00 -25.01 -41.54
N LYS A 315 31.17 -25.87 -42.12
CA LYS A 315 29.78 -26.04 -41.71
C LYS A 315 29.67 -26.51 -40.25
N SER A 316 30.47 -27.49 -39.85
CA SER A 316 30.52 -27.97 -38.47
C SER A 316 30.96 -26.88 -37.48
N LYS A 317 31.93 -26.04 -37.87
CA LYS A 317 32.37 -24.87 -37.08
C LYS A 317 31.21 -23.88 -36.91
N GLU A 318 30.51 -23.55 -37.97
CA GLU A 318 29.36 -22.62 -37.93
C GLU A 318 28.24 -23.16 -37.02
N GLU A 319 27.91 -24.44 -37.12
CA GLU A 319 26.95 -25.11 -36.23
C GLU A 319 27.37 -25.04 -34.76
N ALA A 320 28.66 -25.25 -34.46
CA ALA A 320 29.20 -25.12 -33.12
C ALA A 320 29.09 -23.69 -32.56
N TYR A 321 29.30 -22.65 -33.39
CA TYR A 321 29.10 -21.26 -32.98
C TYR A 321 27.63 -20.95 -32.68
N VAL A 322 26.71 -21.41 -33.52
CA VAL A 322 25.27 -21.24 -33.29
C VAL A 322 24.85 -21.93 -31.99
N MET A 323 25.35 -23.14 -31.74
CA MET A 323 25.07 -23.87 -30.51
C MET A 323 25.63 -23.17 -29.27
N ALA A 324 26.86 -22.67 -29.33
CA ALA A 324 27.47 -21.91 -28.24
C ALA A 324 26.67 -20.63 -27.91
N ASP A 325 26.20 -19.91 -28.93
CA ASP A 325 25.37 -18.72 -28.73
C ASP A 325 23.99 -19.07 -28.14
N ALA A 326 23.38 -20.17 -28.58
CA ALA A 326 22.14 -20.67 -27.98
C ALA A 326 22.30 -20.99 -26.48
N PHE A 327 23.41 -21.64 -26.09
CA PHE A 327 23.71 -21.88 -24.67
C PHE A 327 23.95 -20.59 -23.90
N ARG A 328 24.67 -19.62 -24.48
CA ARG A 328 24.88 -18.30 -23.86
C ARG A 328 23.55 -17.62 -23.60
N ILE A 329 22.67 -17.52 -24.60
CA ILE A 329 21.34 -16.91 -24.48
C ILE A 329 20.49 -17.65 -23.44
N ALA A 330 20.46 -18.98 -23.46
CA ALA A 330 19.69 -19.76 -22.49
C ALA A 330 20.19 -19.52 -21.05
N SER A 331 21.50 -19.42 -20.85
CA SER A 331 22.10 -19.13 -19.54
C SER A 331 21.77 -17.73 -19.05
N GLU A 332 21.79 -16.73 -19.93
CA GLU A 332 21.39 -15.35 -19.62
C GLU A 332 19.92 -15.27 -19.24
N GLN A 333 19.04 -15.92 -20.01
CA GLN A 333 17.61 -16.00 -19.69
C GLN A 333 17.38 -16.66 -18.33
N GLN A 334 18.10 -17.75 -18.03
CA GLN A 334 17.99 -18.43 -16.75
C GLN A 334 18.47 -17.54 -15.59
N LEU A 335 19.56 -16.78 -15.79
CA LEU A 335 20.08 -15.85 -14.79
C LEU A 335 19.08 -14.71 -14.52
N MET A 336 18.49 -14.15 -15.56
CA MET A 336 17.44 -13.12 -15.45
C MET A 336 16.23 -13.63 -14.67
N ARG A 337 15.71 -14.82 -15.00
CA ARG A 337 14.59 -15.45 -14.26
C ARG A 337 14.92 -15.63 -12.78
N LYS A 338 16.15 -16.09 -12.45
CA LYS A 338 16.56 -16.26 -11.05
C LYS A 338 16.72 -14.93 -10.31
N ASN A 339 17.27 -13.91 -10.96
CA ASN A 339 17.38 -12.58 -10.37
C ASN A 339 15.99 -11.98 -10.10
N ASP A 340 15.05 -12.12 -11.02
CA ASP A 340 13.67 -11.67 -10.84
C ASP A 340 12.97 -12.38 -9.67
N GLN A 341 13.17 -13.70 -9.55
CA GLN A 341 12.66 -14.47 -8.41
C GLN A 341 13.30 -14.00 -7.09
N ALA A 342 14.61 -13.75 -7.07
CA ALA A 342 15.32 -13.23 -5.89
C ALA A 342 14.83 -11.83 -5.48
N LEU A 343 14.54 -10.96 -6.45
CA LEU A 343 13.95 -9.65 -6.21
C LEU A 343 12.55 -9.76 -5.60
N ARG A 344 11.69 -10.62 -6.14
CA ARG A 344 10.34 -10.89 -5.60
C ARG A 344 10.40 -11.43 -4.17
N LEU A 345 11.28 -12.39 -3.89
CA LEU A 345 11.49 -12.94 -2.55
C LEU A 345 12.01 -11.87 -1.58
N THR A 346 12.92 -11.00 -2.02
CA THR A 346 13.42 -9.89 -1.21
C THR A 346 12.32 -8.88 -0.90
N GLN A 347 11.45 -8.57 -1.86
CA GLN A 347 10.31 -7.68 -1.68
C GLN A 347 9.29 -8.26 -0.70
N MET A 348 8.91 -9.54 -0.87
CA MET A 348 8.05 -10.24 0.09
C MET A 348 8.68 -10.30 1.49
N GLY A 349 9.98 -10.58 1.59
CA GLY A 349 10.71 -10.56 2.86
C GLY A 349 10.68 -9.17 3.54
N LYS A 350 10.79 -8.08 2.77
CA LYS A 350 10.62 -6.71 3.29
C LYS A 350 9.19 -6.45 3.77
N MET A 351 8.18 -6.95 3.06
CA MET A 351 6.77 -6.83 3.47
C MET A 351 6.48 -7.63 4.74
N CYS A 352 6.92 -8.89 4.82
CA CYS A 352 6.79 -9.71 6.03
C CYS A 352 7.50 -9.07 7.21
N LYS A 353 8.73 -8.56 7.06
CA LYS A 353 9.43 -7.83 8.14
C LYS A 353 8.68 -6.57 8.60
N LYS A 354 8.05 -5.82 7.68
CA LYS A 354 7.21 -4.67 8.04
C LYS A 354 5.95 -5.12 8.80
N ALA A 355 5.31 -6.20 8.35
CA ALA A 355 4.14 -6.78 9.02
C ALA A 355 4.49 -7.31 10.42
N THR A 356 5.59 -8.05 10.59
CA THR A 356 6.06 -8.53 11.91
C THR A 356 6.43 -7.38 12.83
N LYS A 357 7.07 -6.31 12.32
CA LYS A 357 7.33 -5.10 13.11
C LYS A 357 6.02 -4.44 13.59
N TRP A 358 5.00 -4.35 12.71
CA TRP A 358 3.69 -3.83 13.09
C TRP A 358 3.01 -4.72 14.15
N ILE A 359 3.03 -6.04 13.98
CA ILE A 359 2.45 -6.98 14.96
C ILE A 359 3.18 -6.88 16.31
N SER A 360 4.52 -6.80 16.31
CA SER A 360 5.29 -6.61 17.55
C SER A 360 4.98 -5.27 18.24
N TRP A 361 4.73 -4.21 17.46
CA TRP A 361 4.37 -2.90 18.01
C TRP A 361 2.94 -2.88 18.58
N LYS A 362 2.01 -3.66 18.01
CA LYS A 362 0.67 -3.85 18.57
C LYS A 362 0.71 -4.61 19.90
N HIS A 363 1.47 -5.71 19.97
CA HIS A 363 1.64 -6.47 21.22
C HIS A 363 2.27 -5.62 22.34
N LEU A 364 3.31 -4.83 22.04
CA LEU A 364 3.93 -3.94 23.03
C LEU A 364 2.98 -2.86 23.58
N LYS A 365 1.92 -2.52 22.85
CA LYS A 365 0.90 -1.54 23.25
C LYS A 365 -0.21 -2.15 24.11
N GLU A 366 -0.46 -3.45 23.98
CA GLU A 366 -1.46 -4.17 24.78
C GLU A 366 -0.87 -4.66 26.11
N ASP A 367 0.41 -5.04 26.13
CA ASP A 367 1.09 -5.53 27.36
C ASP A 367 1.55 -4.39 28.30
N GLY A 368 1.51 -3.13 27.86
CA GLY A 368 1.87 -1.96 28.67
C GLY A 368 0.75 -1.40 29.58
N LYS A 369 -0.38 -2.10 29.72
CA LYS A 369 -1.55 -1.63 30.48
C LYS A 369 -1.85 -2.37 31.78
N TYR A 370 -0.97 -3.25 32.24
CA TYR A 370 -1.11 -3.89 33.54
C TYR A 370 0.23 -3.91 34.26
N GLU A 371 0.55 -2.84 34.97
CA GLU A 371 1.29 -2.93 36.23
C GLU A 371 1.07 -1.66 37.06
N LEU A 372 0.41 -1.88 38.21
CA LEU A 372 0.17 -1.04 39.40
C LEU A 372 -0.80 0.15 39.31
#